data_AF-A0AAE1KB78-F1
#
_entry.id   AF-A0AAE1KB78-F1
#
_cell.length_a   1.000
_cell.length_b   1.000
_cell.length_c   1.000
_cell.angle_alpha   90.00
_cell.angle_beta   90.00
_cell.angle_gamma   90.00
#
_symmetry.space_group_name_H-M   'P 1'
#
loop_
_entity.id
_entity.type
_entity.pdbx_description
1 polymer ?
#
loop_
_entity_poly.entity_id
_entity_poly.type
_entity_poly.pdbx_seq_one_letter_code
_entity_poly.pdbx_strand_id
1 'polypeptide(L)'
;MKVLLMVLMVMRDLVKTDLINSTVFRKVVPLMPSHISQCLLEKRSINLNPIRTCGVLCSLKTNCLLFCLKGGTCSLYSAQVSSKWPGFSLAPNERIESYDECYSNWFVNSITPSLAAENISSSSSFLTSARPENIINGFHCRSYYYFCFSTSGGDSDRFWRADLGKPKRVSSIIISTRASYEQFSKVEITLGNSNDYDNIRFDYYEGPSPVGTDISFTPTNPVTGRYLQVQSFKNNYLSMCDIVILG
;
A
#
# COMPACT_ATOMS: atom_id res chain seq x y z
N MET A 1 -9.37 -50.65 -19.87
CA MET A 1 -8.39 -50.57 -18.75
C MET A 1 -7.08 -49.83 -19.10
N LYS A 2 -6.95 -49.14 -20.25
CA LYS A 2 -5.77 -48.30 -20.58
C LYS A 2 -6.02 -46.79 -20.45
N VAL A 3 -7.26 -46.34 -20.52
CA VAL A 3 -7.61 -44.91 -20.41
C VAL A 3 -7.51 -44.40 -18.96
N LEU A 4 -7.84 -45.23 -17.96
CA LEU A 4 -7.79 -44.85 -16.55
C LEU A 4 -6.34 -44.70 -16.01
N LEU A 5 -5.38 -45.44 -16.57
CA LEU A 5 -3.97 -45.34 -16.20
C LEU A 5 -3.31 -44.08 -16.75
N MET A 6 -3.72 -43.62 -17.95
CA MET A 6 -3.23 -42.37 -18.56
C MET A 6 -3.73 -41.14 -17.79
N VAL A 7 -4.97 -41.17 -17.27
CA VAL A 7 -5.50 -40.07 -16.44
C VAL A 7 -4.79 -40.00 -15.08
N LEU A 8 -4.44 -41.15 -14.46
CA LEU A 8 -3.67 -41.17 -13.21
C LEU A 8 -2.18 -40.79 -13.38
N MET A 9 -1.57 -41.05 -14.54
CA MET A 9 -0.20 -40.60 -14.82
C MET A 9 -0.16 -39.10 -15.16
N VAL A 10 -1.10 -38.59 -15.96
CA VAL A 10 -1.18 -37.14 -16.25
C VAL A 10 -1.49 -36.32 -14.98
N MET A 11 -2.27 -36.85 -14.04
CA MET A 11 -2.51 -36.21 -12.74
C MET A 11 -1.35 -36.37 -11.73
N ARG A 12 -0.42 -37.32 -11.96
CA ARG A 12 0.82 -37.46 -11.15
C ARG A 12 1.97 -36.63 -11.71
N ASP A 13 2.00 -36.41 -13.03
CA ASP A 13 3.02 -35.61 -13.70
C ASP A 13 2.70 -34.10 -13.70
N LEU A 14 1.43 -33.71 -13.50
CA LEU A 14 1.06 -32.33 -13.13
C LEU A 14 1.42 -31.97 -11.67
N VAL A 15 1.83 -32.94 -10.86
CA VAL A 15 2.19 -32.74 -9.44
C VAL A 15 3.71 -32.70 -9.22
N LYS A 16 4.52 -32.96 -10.25
CA LYS A 16 5.98 -33.00 -10.15
C LYS A 16 6.66 -32.29 -11.33
N THR A 17 6.49 -30.97 -11.42
CA THR A 17 7.52 -29.98 -11.79
C THR A 17 6.88 -28.58 -11.89
N ASP A 18 7.47 -27.61 -11.20
CA ASP A 18 7.39 -26.14 -11.45
C ASP A 18 6.32 -25.23 -10.81
N LEU A 19 5.83 -25.49 -9.59
CA LEU A 19 5.09 -24.47 -8.80
C LEU A 19 5.48 -24.39 -7.31
N ILE A 20 6.68 -24.85 -6.97
CA ILE A 20 7.17 -24.89 -5.56
C ILE A 20 7.68 -23.52 -5.06
N ASN A 21 7.84 -22.54 -5.94
CA ASN A 21 7.96 -21.13 -5.57
C ASN A 21 6.72 -20.38 -6.05
N SER A 22 5.79 -20.09 -5.16
CA SER A 22 4.87 -18.97 -5.39
C SER A 22 5.73 -17.70 -5.35
N THR A 23 6.26 -17.28 -6.50
CA THR A 23 6.98 -16.01 -6.69
C THR A 23 6.12 -14.79 -6.34
N VAL A 24 4.82 -15.01 -6.17
CA VAL A 24 3.77 -14.02 -5.98
C VAL A 24 3.79 -13.49 -4.54
N PHE A 25 3.81 -14.35 -3.53
CA PHE A 25 3.71 -13.92 -2.12
C PHE A 25 5.05 -14.05 -1.38
N ARG A 26 5.44 -13.00 -0.66
CA ARG A 26 6.65 -12.99 0.18
C ARG A 26 6.29 -12.83 1.64
N LYS A 27 7.05 -13.49 2.52
CA LYS A 27 6.87 -13.39 3.97
C LYS A 27 7.12 -11.95 4.44
N VAL A 28 6.25 -11.46 5.32
CA VAL A 28 6.34 -10.13 5.95
C VAL A 28 6.25 -10.27 7.47
N VAL A 29 6.57 -9.21 8.20
CA VAL A 29 6.43 -9.17 9.66
C VAL A 29 4.97 -9.44 10.05
N PRO A 30 4.69 -10.43 10.92
CA PRO A 30 3.32 -10.87 11.24
C PRO A 30 2.68 -10.06 12.38
N LEU A 31 3.06 -8.79 12.53
CA LEU A 31 2.55 -7.87 13.55
C LEU A 31 1.75 -6.77 12.86
N MET A 32 0.43 -6.83 13.03
CA MET A 32 -0.51 -5.95 12.35
C MET A 32 -1.26 -5.08 13.36
N PRO A 33 -1.70 -3.88 12.97
CA PRO A 33 -2.64 -3.11 13.78
C PRO A 33 -3.96 -3.87 13.93
N SER A 34 -4.63 -3.80 15.09
CA SER A 34 -5.93 -4.47 15.32
C SER A 34 -7.01 -4.06 14.30
N HIS A 35 -6.89 -2.87 13.74
CA HIS A 35 -7.78 -2.35 12.71
C HIS A 35 -7.59 -3.00 11.33
N ILE A 36 -6.62 -3.90 11.14
CA ILE A 36 -6.49 -4.70 9.91
C ILE A 36 -7.76 -5.51 9.60
N SER A 37 -8.58 -5.79 10.61
CA SER A 37 -9.91 -6.38 10.48
C SER A 37 -10.84 -5.63 9.50
N GLN A 38 -10.62 -4.32 9.30
CA GLN A 38 -11.38 -3.50 8.34
C GLN A 38 -11.03 -3.82 6.87
N CYS A 39 -9.88 -4.45 6.63
CA CYS A 39 -9.47 -4.94 5.32
C CYS A 39 -9.62 -6.47 5.20
N LEU A 40 -10.31 -7.12 6.14
CA LEU A 40 -10.53 -8.57 6.09
C LEU A 40 -11.52 -8.91 4.97
N LEU A 41 -11.12 -9.83 4.11
CA LEU A 41 -11.94 -10.37 3.03
C LEU A 41 -12.58 -11.69 3.42
N GLU A 42 -11.82 -12.58 4.05
CA GLU A 42 -12.28 -13.92 4.42
C GLU A 42 -11.42 -14.52 5.54
N LYS A 43 -12.03 -15.37 6.38
CA LYS A 43 -11.31 -16.29 7.27
C LYS A 43 -11.70 -17.73 6.96
N ARG A 44 -10.72 -18.64 6.94
CA ARG A 44 -10.94 -20.06 6.65
C ARG A 44 -9.98 -20.94 7.45
N SER A 45 -10.52 -21.95 8.13
CA SER A 45 -9.70 -22.98 8.78
C SER A 45 -9.13 -23.95 7.74
N ILE A 46 -7.85 -24.31 7.88
CA ILE A 46 -7.13 -25.17 6.93
C ILE A 46 -6.38 -26.26 7.69
N ASN A 47 -6.63 -27.52 7.34
CA ASN A 47 -6.07 -28.69 8.03
C ASN A 47 -4.73 -29.16 7.44
N LEU A 48 -4.48 -28.94 6.15
CA LEU A 48 -3.29 -29.43 5.45
C LEU A 48 -2.61 -28.32 4.64
N ASN A 49 -1.29 -28.22 4.78
CA ASN A 49 -0.42 -27.26 4.13
C ASN A 49 -0.97 -25.81 4.13
N PRO A 50 -1.14 -25.18 5.31
CA PRO A 50 -1.86 -23.92 5.46
C PRO A 50 -1.32 -22.79 4.57
N ILE A 51 0.00 -22.67 4.45
CA ILE A 51 0.65 -21.61 3.65
C ILE A 51 0.28 -21.71 2.18
N ARG A 52 0.42 -22.90 1.57
CA ARG A 52 0.11 -23.08 0.14
C ARG A 52 -1.37 -22.86 -0.13
N THR A 53 -2.22 -23.48 0.69
CA THR A 53 -3.67 -23.38 0.51
C THR A 53 -4.13 -21.93 0.66
N CYS A 54 -3.62 -21.19 1.65
CA CYS A 54 -3.87 -19.75 1.79
C CYS A 54 -3.43 -18.94 0.57
N GLY A 55 -2.20 -19.16 0.09
CA GLY A 55 -1.68 -18.44 -1.07
C GLY A 55 -2.53 -18.63 -2.32
N VAL A 56 -3.00 -19.86 -2.56
CA VAL A 56 -3.94 -20.15 -3.66
C VAL A 56 -5.27 -19.44 -3.45
N LEU A 57 -5.87 -19.54 -2.26
CA LEU A 57 -7.14 -18.87 -1.96
C LEU A 57 -7.06 -17.35 -2.12
N CYS A 58 -5.93 -16.75 -1.72
CA CYS A 58 -5.69 -15.33 -1.91
C CYS A 58 -5.53 -15.00 -3.40
N SER A 59 -4.75 -15.77 -4.16
CA SER A 59 -4.55 -15.54 -5.60
C SER A 59 -5.83 -15.61 -6.42
N LEU A 60 -6.82 -16.40 -5.98
CA LEU A 60 -8.13 -16.52 -6.63
C LEU A 60 -9.08 -15.36 -6.31
N LYS A 61 -8.74 -14.50 -5.35
CA LYS A 61 -9.52 -13.30 -5.01
C LYS A 61 -8.84 -12.07 -5.59
N THR A 62 -9.56 -11.37 -6.46
CA THR A 62 -9.05 -10.18 -7.19
C THR A 62 -8.44 -9.10 -6.29
N ASN A 63 -8.97 -8.93 -5.07
CA ASN A 63 -8.54 -7.89 -4.14
C ASN A 63 -7.69 -8.42 -2.98
N CYS A 64 -7.29 -9.69 -2.98
CA CYS A 64 -6.48 -10.24 -1.89
C CYS A 64 -4.99 -10.01 -2.16
N LEU A 65 -4.35 -9.27 -1.25
CA LEU A 65 -2.97 -8.80 -1.40
C LEU A 65 -2.09 -9.20 -0.21
N LEU A 66 -2.71 -9.68 0.87
CA LEU A 66 -2.07 -10.19 2.07
C LEU A 66 -2.88 -11.38 2.59
N PHE A 67 -2.18 -12.39 3.07
CA PHE A 67 -2.79 -13.39 3.94
C PHE A 67 -1.94 -13.63 5.18
N CYS A 68 -2.60 -13.97 6.28
CA CYS A 68 -1.97 -14.30 7.54
C CYS A 68 -2.54 -15.58 8.14
N LEU A 69 -1.69 -16.33 8.84
CA LEU A 69 -1.98 -17.60 9.48
C LEU A 69 -1.98 -17.44 11.00
N LYS A 70 -2.99 -18.00 11.67
CA LYS A 70 -3.07 -18.07 13.13
C LYS A 70 -3.75 -19.36 13.55
N GLY A 71 -3.02 -20.28 14.18
CA GLY A 71 -3.57 -21.55 14.67
C GLY A 71 -4.28 -22.37 13.59
N GLY A 72 -3.69 -22.47 12.39
CA GLY A 72 -4.28 -23.18 11.24
C GLY A 72 -5.42 -22.44 10.54
N THR A 73 -5.80 -21.25 11.02
CA THR A 73 -6.77 -20.38 10.34
C THR A 73 -6.07 -19.39 9.43
N CYS A 74 -6.48 -19.38 8.18
CA CYS A 74 -6.10 -18.39 7.18
C CYS A 74 -7.01 -17.16 7.29
N SER A 75 -6.43 -15.96 7.33
CA SER A 75 -7.13 -14.70 7.17
C SER A 75 -6.63 -14.00 5.91
N LEU A 76 -7.53 -13.69 4.98
CA LEU A 76 -7.25 -13.06 3.69
C LEU A 76 -7.62 -11.57 3.78
N TYR A 77 -6.74 -10.70 3.30
CA TYR A 77 -6.88 -9.26 3.43
C TYR A 77 -6.70 -8.54 2.09
N SER A 78 -7.42 -7.43 1.93
CA SER A 78 -7.16 -6.44 0.89
C SER A 78 -6.06 -5.44 1.23
N ALA A 79 -5.53 -5.52 2.46
CA ALA A 79 -4.39 -4.72 2.86
C ALA A 79 -3.13 -5.14 2.09
N GLN A 80 -2.28 -4.18 1.79
CA GLN A 80 -0.95 -4.43 1.23
C GLN A 80 0.11 -4.16 2.28
N VAL A 81 1.13 -5.03 2.36
CA VAL A 81 2.21 -4.91 3.34
C VAL A 81 3.54 -5.08 2.63
N SER A 82 4.36 -4.05 2.71
CA SER A 82 5.71 -4.02 2.15
C SER A 82 6.64 -4.91 2.98
N SER A 83 7.66 -5.47 2.33
CA SER A 83 8.75 -6.18 3.03
C SER A 83 9.54 -5.28 3.98
N LYS A 84 9.45 -3.95 3.81
CA LYS A 84 10.06 -2.96 4.70
C LYS A 84 9.18 -2.59 5.89
N TRP A 85 7.93 -3.09 5.97
CA TRP A 85 7.05 -2.88 7.11
C TRP A 85 7.76 -3.36 8.39
N PRO A 86 8.07 -2.47 9.34
CA PRO A 86 8.83 -2.83 10.54
C PRO A 86 7.99 -3.62 11.55
N GLY A 87 6.69 -3.81 11.28
CA GLY A 87 5.71 -4.22 12.27
C GLY A 87 5.01 -3.00 12.88
N PHE A 88 3.78 -3.20 13.34
CA PHE A 88 3.07 -2.16 14.07
C PHE A 88 3.72 -1.96 15.45
N SER A 89 4.30 -0.78 15.70
CA SER A 89 4.90 -0.42 16.99
C SER A 89 4.00 0.58 17.72
N LEU A 90 3.63 0.22 18.94
CA LEU A 90 2.56 0.85 19.71
C LEU A 90 2.88 2.27 20.18
N ALA A 91 1.93 3.18 19.99
CA ALA A 91 1.64 4.18 21.01
C ALA A 91 0.97 3.49 22.23
N PRO A 92 1.05 4.03 23.47
CA PRO A 92 0.72 3.32 24.71
C PRO A 92 -0.67 2.65 24.84
N ASN A 93 -1.61 2.88 23.92
CA ASN A 93 -3.00 2.41 24.00
C ASN A 93 -3.51 1.68 22.76
N GLU A 94 -2.66 1.40 21.77
CA GLU A 94 -3.10 0.67 20.57
C GLU A 94 -3.00 -0.85 20.77
N ARG A 95 -3.82 -1.62 20.05
CA ARG A 95 -3.82 -3.09 20.11
C ARG A 95 -3.12 -3.66 18.88
N ILE A 96 -2.20 -4.59 19.11
CA ILE A 96 -1.55 -5.37 18.04
C ILE A 96 -2.35 -6.66 17.82
N GLU A 97 -2.60 -7.00 16.56
CA GLU A 97 -3.00 -8.34 16.15
C GLU A 97 -1.76 -9.12 15.68
N SER A 98 -1.43 -10.19 16.41
CA SER A 98 -0.32 -11.07 16.07
C SER A 98 -0.79 -12.30 15.29
N TYR A 99 0.04 -12.74 14.36
CA TYR A 99 -0.12 -13.95 13.56
C TYR A 99 1.12 -14.83 13.65
N ASP A 100 0.99 -16.10 13.30
CA ASP A 100 2.12 -17.02 13.22
C ASP A 100 3.01 -16.64 12.03
N GLU A 101 2.38 -16.40 10.87
CA GLU A 101 3.04 -15.96 9.65
C GLU A 101 2.12 -15.09 8.80
N CYS A 102 2.69 -14.12 8.09
CA CYS A 102 1.98 -13.32 7.10
C CYS A 102 2.78 -13.27 5.80
N TYR A 103 2.06 -13.22 4.68
CA TYR A 103 2.64 -13.16 3.35
C TYR A 103 1.87 -12.16 2.48
N SER A 104 2.59 -11.27 1.82
CA SER A 104 1.98 -10.25 0.94
C SER A 104 2.45 -10.42 -0.51
N ASN A 105 1.54 -10.18 -1.44
CA ASN A 105 1.80 -10.14 -2.88
C ASN A 105 2.23 -8.74 -3.34
N TRP A 106 3.15 -8.13 -2.61
CA TRP A 106 3.59 -6.76 -2.92
C TRP A 106 4.29 -6.67 -4.30
N PHE A 107 4.72 -7.79 -4.89
CA PHE A 107 5.65 -7.79 -6.03
C PHE A 107 5.01 -7.79 -7.42
N VAL A 108 3.71 -8.06 -7.60
CA VAL A 108 3.17 -8.23 -8.97
C VAL A 108 2.68 -6.92 -9.61
N ASN A 109 2.53 -5.82 -8.85
CA ASN A 109 2.12 -4.51 -9.40
C ASN A 109 3.16 -3.38 -9.21
N SER A 110 4.37 -3.68 -8.70
CA SER A 110 5.42 -2.67 -8.49
C SER A 110 6.76 -3.19 -9.02
N ILE A 111 7.02 -2.95 -10.31
CA ILE A 111 8.29 -3.29 -10.98
C ILE A 111 9.47 -2.44 -10.43
N THR A 112 9.21 -1.49 -9.54
CA THR A 112 10.21 -0.59 -8.97
C THR A 112 9.93 -0.37 -7.47
N PRO A 113 10.89 -0.64 -6.57
CA PRO A 113 10.72 -0.28 -5.17
C PRO A 113 10.55 1.24 -5.07
N SER A 114 9.47 1.68 -4.41
CA SER A 114 9.23 3.11 -4.13
C SER A 114 10.50 3.76 -3.58
N LEU A 115 10.88 4.90 -4.14
CA LEU A 115 12.01 5.69 -3.65
C LEU A 115 11.71 6.08 -2.19
N ALA A 116 12.64 5.75 -1.29
CA ALA A 116 12.46 6.01 0.13
C ALA A 116 12.50 7.51 0.42
N ALA A 117 11.56 7.98 1.21
CA ALA A 117 11.66 9.26 1.91
C ALA A 117 12.49 9.08 3.18
N GLU A 118 13.44 9.97 3.42
CA GLU A 118 14.25 10.00 4.64
C GLU A 118 13.58 10.81 5.74
N ASN A 119 12.94 11.92 5.39
CA ASN A 119 12.18 12.75 6.32
C ASN A 119 10.83 13.15 5.71
N ILE A 120 9.86 13.44 6.56
CA ILE A 120 8.53 13.92 6.18
C ILE A 120 8.26 15.23 6.90
N SER A 121 7.65 16.17 6.19
CA SER A 121 6.96 17.31 6.78
C SER A 121 5.55 17.42 6.19
N SER A 122 4.65 18.07 6.91
CA SER A 122 3.28 18.28 6.46
C SER A 122 2.76 19.58 7.02
N SER A 123 1.52 19.92 6.68
CA SER A 123 0.81 20.93 7.46
C SER A 123 0.81 20.59 8.95
N SER A 124 0.84 21.65 9.77
CA SER A 124 0.76 21.56 11.23
C SER A 124 -0.60 21.05 11.73
N SER A 125 -1.65 21.15 10.91
CA SER A 125 -2.99 20.72 11.27
C SER A 125 -3.38 19.44 10.54
N PHE A 126 -3.27 18.31 11.24
CA PHE A 126 -3.71 16.99 10.76
C PHE A 126 -4.51 16.28 11.84
N LEU A 127 -5.36 15.34 11.45
CA LEU A 127 -6.11 14.54 12.43
C LEU A 127 -5.11 13.70 13.22
N THR A 128 -5.21 13.67 14.55
CA THR A 128 -4.23 13.02 15.45
C THR A 128 -3.89 11.57 15.07
N SER A 129 -4.85 10.87 14.47
CA SER A 129 -4.74 9.50 13.97
C SER A 129 -4.37 9.35 12.49
N ALA A 130 -4.45 10.43 11.70
CA ALA A 130 -4.18 10.43 10.27
C ALA A 130 -2.83 11.12 9.99
N ARG A 131 -1.76 10.53 10.54
CA ARG A 131 -0.44 11.14 10.58
C ARG A 131 0.25 11.10 9.21
N PRO A 132 1.17 12.04 8.91
CA PRO A 132 1.90 12.08 7.64
C PRO A 132 2.73 10.82 7.37
N GLU A 133 3.20 10.14 8.41
CA GLU A 133 4.03 8.95 8.28
C GLU A 133 3.24 7.73 7.79
N ASN A 134 1.91 7.74 7.94
CA ASN A 134 1.06 6.61 7.59
C ASN A 134 1.15 6.24 6.12
N ILE A 135 1.37 7.21 5.22
CA ILE A 135 1.35 6.97 3.77
C ILE A 135 2.65 6.40 3.21
N ILE A 136 3.70 6.29 4.02
CA ILE A 136 4.98 5.69 3.60
C ILE A 136 5.43 4.55 4.52
N ASN A 137 4.63 4.18 5.51
CA ASN A 137 5.03 3.21 6.53
C ASN A 137 5.15 1.78 5.95
N GLY A 138 4.60 1.53 4.76
CA GLY A 138 4.61 0.23 4.09
C GLY A 138 3.42 -0.66 4.45
N PHE A 139 2.37 -0.11 5.05
CA PHE A 139 1.09 -0.76 5.31
C PHE A 139 -0.03 0.08 4.70
N HIS A 140 -0.78 -0.52 3.78
CA HIS A 140 -1.87 0.15 3.07
C HIS A 140 -3.19 -0.59 3.27
N CYS A 141 -4.18 0.08 3.85
CA CYS A 141 -5.53 -0.45 4.02
C CYS A 141 -6.56 0.67 3.77
N ARG A 142 -7.04 0.76 2.52
CA ARG A 142 -7.91 1.84 2.02
C ARG A 142 -9.23 2.01 2.79
N SER A 143 -9.73 0.93 3.38
CA SER A 143 -11.03 0.92 4.05
C SER A 143 -11.04 1.63 5.40
N TYR A 144 -9.88 1.93 5.99
CA TYR A 144 -9.81 2.49 7.34
C TYR A 144 -8.93 3.73 7.41
N TYR A 145 -9.53 4.82 7.89
CA TYR A 145 -8.94 6.15 7.81
C TYR A 145 -7.69 6.35 8.67
N TYR A 146 -7.50 5.57 9.74
CA TYR A 146 -6.29 5.63 10.57
C TYR A 146 -5.02 5.23 9.81
N PHE A 147 -5.15 4.52 8.69
CA PHE A 147 -4.00 4.14 7.86
C PHE A 147 -3.73 5.13 6.74
N CYS A 148 -4.44 6.26 6.75
CA CYS A 148 -4.26 7.33 5.79
C CYS A 148 -3.72 8.58 6.52
N PHE A 149 -3.09 9.47 5.78
CA PHE A 149 -2.87 10.86 6.17
C PHE A 149 -4.11 11.68 5.79
N SER A 150 -4.52 12.60 6.67
CA SER A 150 -5.53 13.60 6.33
C SER A 150 -5.27 14.89 7.11
N THR A 151 -5.23 16.02 6.40
CA THR A 151 -5.18 17.35 7.05
C THR A 151 -6.44 17.61 7.87
N SER A 152 -6.41 18.56 8.80
CA SER A 152 -7.62 18.98 9.49
C SER A 152 -8.48 19.90 8.61
N GLY A 153 -9.79 19.95 8.86
CA GLY A 153 -10.69 20.80 8.08
C GLY A 153 -10.45 22.28 8.35
N GLY A 154 -10.43 23.10 7.30
CA GLY A 154 -10.30 24.56 7.41
C GLY A 154 -8.86 25.09 7.35
N ASP A 155 -7.86 24.22 7.22
CA ASP A 155 -6.47 24.61 7.02
C ASP A 155 -6.27 25.37 5.70
N SER A 156 -5.55 26.49 5.68
CA SER A 156 -5.24 27.20 4.44
C SER A 156 -4.17 26.49 3.62
N ASP A 157 -3.24 25.79 4.27
CA ASP A 157 -2.08 25.15 3.64
C ASP A 157 -2.13 23.62 3.80
N ARG A 158 -2.77 22.95 2.84
CA ARG A 158 -2.98 21.50 2.88
C ARG A 158 -1.91 20.76 2.09
N PHE A 159 -0.79 20.46 2.72
CA PHE A 159 0.32 19.78 2.06
C PHE A 159 0.88 18.59 2.85
N TRP A 160 1.49 17.70 2.10
CA TRP A 160 2.41 16.67 2.56
C TRP A 160 3.69 16.77 1.75
N ARG A 161 4.85 16.61 2.40
CA ARG A 161 6.16 16.74 1.76
C ARG A 161 7.10 15.65 2.24
N ALA A 162 7.85 15.07 1.32
CA ALA A 162 8.94 14.15 1.59
C ALA A 162 10.29 14.73 1.16
N ASP A 163 11.29 14.54 2.00
CA ASP A 163 12.70 14.66 1.65
C ASP A 163 13.21 13.28 1.21
N LEU A 164 13.62 13.15 -0.05
CA LEU A 164 14.18 11.92 -0.63
C LEU A 164 15.68 11.72 -0.29
N GLY A 165 16.23 12.56 0.59
CA GLY A 165 17.62 12.56 1.07
C GLY A 165 18.60 13.23 0.11
N LYS A 166 18.47 12.89 -1.18
CA LYS A 166 19.25 13.48 -2.29
C LYS A 166 18.38 13.62 -3.52
N PRO A 167 18.78 14.43 -4.52
CA PRO A 167 18.05 14.50 -5.77
C PRO A 167 17.91 13.10 -6.41
N LYS A 168 16.67 12.72 -6.70
CA LYS A 168 16.30 11.48 -7.40
C LYS A 168 15.62 11.86 -8.70
N ARG A 169 15.90 11.09 -9.75
CA ARG A 169 15.11 11.12 -10.98
C ARG A 169 13.81 10.36 -10.70
N VAL A 170 12.67 11.01 -10.92
CA VAL A 170 11.33 10.50 -10.66
C VAL A 170 10.56 10.50 -11.99
N SER A 171 10.02 9.34 -12.35
CA SER A 171 9.30 9.10 -13.60
C SER A 171 7.78 9.10 -13.42
N SER A 172 7.28 8.67 -12.26
CA SER A 172 5.85 8.62 -11.97
C SER A 172 5.61 8.58 -10.46
N ILE A 173 4.46 9.10 -10.03
CA ILE A 173 4.00 9.06 -8.64
C ILE A 173 2.58 8.52 -8.63
N ILE A 174 2.33 7.52 -7.78
CA ILE A 174 1.00 6.92 -7.63
C ILE A 174 0.53 7.19 -6.20
N ILE A 175 -0.62 7.83 -6.06
CA ILE A 175 -1.23 8.13 -4.76
C ILE A 175 -2.53 7.32 -4.64
N SER A 176 -2.65 6.57 -3.55
CA SER A 176 -3.90 5.90 -3.20
C SER A 176 -4.80 6.82 -2.39
N THR A 177 -6.04 7.03 -2.86
CA THR A 177 -7.05 7.81 -2.14
C THR A 177 -7.82 6.93 -1.15
N ARG A 178 -8.41 7.59 -0.15
CA ARG A 178 -9.26 6.94 0.85
C ARG A 178 -10.53 6.38 0.22
N ALA A 179 -10.99 5.23 0.70
CA ALA A 179 -12.21 4.58 0.21
C ALA A 179 -13.53 5.31 0.53
N SER A 180 -13.49 6.42 1.28
CA SER A 180 -14.70 7.13 1.71
C SER A 180 -14.53 8.64 1.79
N TYR A 181 -15.57 9.35 1.35
CA TYR A 181 -15.87 10.79 1.50
C TYR A 181 -14.88 11.83 0.94
N GLU A 182 -13.58 11.53 0.87
CA GLU A 182 -12.54 12.50 0.53
C GLU A 182 -12.02 12.26 -0.90
N GLN A 183 -12.49 13.09 -1.84
CA GLN A 183 -12.05 13.04 -3.25
C GLN A 183 -10.85 13.97 -3.47
N PHE A 184 -9.93 13.54 -4.33
CA PHE A 184 -8.90 14.43 -4.85
C PHE A 184 -9.53 15.44 -5.81
N SER A 185 -9.32 16.73 -5.56
CA SER A 185 -9.70 17.80 -6.49
C SER A 185 -8.77 18.99 -6.30
N LYS A 186 -8.25 19.50 -7.42
CA LYS A 186 -7.19 20.51 -7.50
C LYS A 186 -5.98 20.16 -6.64
N VAL A 187 -5.44 18.96 -6.87
CA VAL A 187 -4.23 18.48 -6.21
C VAL A 187 -3.04 18.68 -7.14
N GLU A 188 -2.00 19.35 -6.66
CA GLU A 188 -0.75 19.54 -7.37
C GLU A 188 0.37 18.74 -6.73
N ILE A 189 1.25 18.21 -7.57
CA ILE A 189 2.53 17.66 -7.14
C ILE A 189 3.65 18.55 -7.65
N THR A 190 4.57 18.93 -6.76
CA THR A 190 5.81 19.64 -7.10
C THR A 190 7.02 18.81 -6.68
N LEU A 191 8.10 18.90 -7.46
CA LEU A 191 9.36 18.19 -7.19
C LEU A 191 10.54 19.09 -7.55
N GLY A 192 11.47 19.28 -6.61
CA GLY A 192 12.68 20.05 -6.87
C GLY A 192 13.67 20.01 -5.72
N ASN A 193 14.58 20.98 -5.65
CA ASN A 193 15.67 21.00 -4.67
C ASN A 193 15.48 22.07 -3.58
N SER A 194 14.41 22.85 -3.64
CA SER A 194 14.02 23.77 -2.57
C SER A 194 13.21 23.03 -1.51
N ASN A 195 13.43 23.34 -0.23
CA ASN A 195 12.55 22.88 0.85
C ASN A 195 11.37 23.84 1.07
N ASP A 196 11.06 24.69 0.09
CA ASP A 196 9.93 25.61 0.09
C ASP A 196 8.98 25.31 -1.07
N TYR A 197 8.00 26.19 -1.30
CA TYR A 197 6.96 26.03 -2.33
C TYR A 197 7.43 26.36 -3.76
N ASP A 198 8.69 26.72 -3.94
CA ASP A 198 9.25 27.23 -5.22
C ASP A 198 9.70 26.12 -6.19
N ASN A 199 9.34 24.87 -5.92
CA ASN A 199 9.69 23.76 -6.80
C ASN A 199 8.79 23.73 -8.03
N ILE A 200 9.32 23.17 -9.13
CA ILE A 200 8.56 23.04 -10.36
C ILE A 200 7.39 22.07 -10.19
N ARG A 201 6.29 22.36 -10.89
CA ARG A 201 5.16 21.45 -10.99
C ARG A 201 5.58 20.16 -11.70
N PHE A 202 5.43 19.05 -10.99
CA PHE A 202 5.61 17.71 -11.52
C PHE A 202 4.38 17.31 -12.34
N ASP A 203 3.20 17.38 -11.75
CA ASP A 203 1.92 17.11 -12.41
C ASP A 203 0.76 17.66 -11.57
N TYR A 204 -0.47 17.61 -12.09
CA TYR A 204 -1.66 18.15 -11.46
C TYR A 204 -2.92 17.35 -11.78
N TYR A 205 -3.82 17.26 -10.79
CA TYR A 205 -5.09 16.57 -10.90
C TYR A 205 -6.26 17.51 -10.58
N GLU A 206 -7.10 17.79 -11.59
CA GLU A 206 -8.25 18.69 -11.45
C GLU A 206 -9.36 18.08 -10.57
N GLY A 207 -9.62 16.78 -10.75
CA GLY A 207 -10.68 16.05 -10.07
C GLY A 207 -12.11 16.46 -10.46
N PRO A 208 -13.12 15.99 -9.70
CA PRO A 208 -13.01 15.12 -8.52
C PRO A 208 -12.65 13.67 -8.88
N SER A 209 -11.85 13.00 -8.04
CA SER A 209 -11.55 11.57 -8.20
C SER A 209 -12.68 10.67 -7.70
N PRO A 210 -12.79 9.42 -8.18
CA PRO A 210 -13.42 8.35 -7.42
C PRO A 210 -12.74 8.19 -6.04
N VAL A 211 -13.47 7.62 -5.08
CA VAL A 211 -12.93 7.24 -3.77
C VAL A 211 -12.28 5.85 -3.85
N GLY A 212 -11.25 5.60 -3.04
CA GLY A 212 -10.60 4.29 -2.92
C GLY A 212 -9.78 3.86 -4.13
N THR A 213 -9.38 4.80 -4.97
CA THR A 213 -8.67 4.56 -6.22
C THR A 213 -7.21 4.94 -6.11
N ASP A 214 -6.41 4.47 -7.07
CA ASP A 214 -5.06 4.99 -7.29
C ASP A 214 -5.11 6.07 -8.38
N ILE A 215 -4.37 7.15 -8.16
CA ILE A 215 -4.21 8.25 -9.11
C ILE A 215 -2.73 8.32 -9.48
N SER A 216 -2.45 8.19 -10.77
CA SER A 216 -1.09 8.32 -11.31
C SER A 216 -0.83 9.74 -11.78
N PHE A 217 0.32 10.26 -11.40
CA PHE A 217 0.89 11.54 -11.79
C PHE A 217 2.14 11.25 -12.59
N THR A 218 2.14 11.61 -13.86
CA THR A 218 3.21 11.24 -14.79
C THR A 218 3.56 12.44 -15.67
N PRO A 219 4.70 13.11 -15.44
CA PRO A 219 5.12 14.25 -16.23
C PRO A 219 5.49 13.80 -17.65
N THR A 220 5.54 14.75 -18.58
CA THR A 220 6.00 14.50 -19.96
C THR A 220 7.41 13.90 -20.01
N ASN A 221 8.29 14.31 -19.09
CA ASN A 221 9.65 13.79 -18.94
C ASN A 221 9.95 13.55 -17.46
N PRO A 222 10.75 12.53 -17.10
CA PRO A 222 11.18 12.33 -15.72
C PRO A 222 11.87 13.57 -15.15
N VAL A 223 11.52 13.94 -13.92
CA VAL A 223 12.00 15.14 -13.23
C VAL A 223 13.01 14.73 -12.15
N THR A 224 14.08 15.51 -11.97
CA THR A 224 15.05 15.28 -10.89
C THR A 224 14.83 16.27 -9.76
N GLY A 225 14.64 15.78 -8.53
CA GLY A 225 14.50 16.62 -7.34
C GLY A 225 14.65 15.83 -6.04
N ARG A 226 14.83 16.54 -4.94
CA ARG A 226 14.98 16.00 -3.58
C ARG A 226 13.70 16.12 -2.76
N TYR A 227 13.00 17.25 -2.86
CA TYR A 227 11.80 17.52 -2.09
C TYR A 227 10.57 17.33 -2.96
N LEU A 228 9.77 16.33 -2.61
CA LEU A 228 8.48 16.03 -3.22
C LEU A 228 7.38 16.63 -2.36
N GLN A 229 6.46 17.39 -2.95
CA GLN A 229 5.30 17.92 -2.24
C GLN A 229 4.01 17.60 -2.97
N VAL A 230 2.98 17.25 -2.20
CA VAL A 230 1.59 17.11 -2.65
C VAL A 230 0.77 18.16 -1.93
N GLN A 231 0.00 18.97 -2.66
CA GLN A 231 -0.79 20.06 -2.10
C GLN A 231 -2.21 20.08 -2.69
N SER A 232 -3.22 20.35 -1.85
CA SER A 232 -4.63 20.48 -2.25
C SER A 232 -5.09 21.94 -2.19
N PHE A 233 -5.65 22.45 -3.29
CA PHE A 233 -6.04 23.88 -3.43
C PHE A 233 -7.55 24.14 -3.37
N LYS A 234 -8.41 23.12 -3.39
CA LYS A 234 -9.88 23.29 -3.40
C LYS A 234 -10.59 22.59 -2.27
N ASN A 235 -10.12 21.41 -1.89
CA ASN A 235 -10.81 20.60 -0.88
C ASN A 235 -10.43 21.07 0.53
N ASN A 236 -11.33 20.90 1.50
CA ASN A 236 -11.05 21.18 2.91
C ASN A 236 -9.97 20.27 3.50
N TYR A 237 -9.62 19.20 2.79
CA TYR A 237 -8.70 18.15 3.21
C TYR A 237 -7.72 17.79 2.08
N LEU A 238 -6.51 17.38 2.43
CA LEU A 238 -5.65 16.52 1.62
C LEU A 238 -5.63 15.15 2.29
N SER A 239 -6.16 14.11 1.63
CA SER A 239 -6.29 12.76 2.21
C SER A 239 -5.68 11.68 1.33
N MET A 240 -4.66 11.00 1.84
CA MET A 240 -3.85 10.03 1.10
C MET A 240 -3.63 8.78 1.96
N CYS A 241 -3.68 7.59 1.38
CA CYS A 241 -3.50 6.35 2.13
C CYS A 241 -2.17 5.66 1.85
N ASP A 242 -1.60 5.87 0.67
CA ASP A 242 -0.28 5.36 0.30
C ASP A 242 0.29 6.25 -0.82
N ILE A 243 1.62 6.29 -0.92
CA ILE A 243 2.32 6.95 -2.02
C ILE A 243 3.48 6.10 -2.52
N VAL A 244 3.50 5.86 -3.83
CA VAL A 244 4.54 5.12 -4.52
C VAL A 244 5.27 6.05 -5.46
N ILE A 245 6.58 6.19 -5.29
CA ILE A 245 7.46 7.10 -6.03
C ILE A 245 8.38 6.28 -6.93
N LEU A 246 8.21 6.41 -8.25
CA LEU A 246 8.94 5.63 -9.25
C LEU A 246 10.03 6.47 -9.91
N GLY A 247 11.19 5.86 -10.16
CA GLY A 247 12.37 6.49 -10.80
C GLY A 247 12.54 6.17 -12.27
#